data_AF-A0A967K0J6-F1
#
_entry.id   AF-A0A967K0J6-F1
#
_cell.length_a   1.000
_cell.length_b   1.000
_cell.length_c   1.000
_cell.angle_alpha   90.00
_cell.angle_beta   90.00
_cell.angle_gamma   90.00
#
_symmetry.space_group_name_H-M   'P 1'
#
loop_
_entity.id
_entity.type
_entity.pdbx_description
1 polymer ?
#
loop_
_entity_poly.entity_id
_entity_poly.type
_entity_poly.pdbx_seq_one_letter_code
_entity_poly.pdbx_strand_id
1 'polypeptide(L)'
;MRRFFRHFLIGLVVGIALGLWFGVNIGRDAPLLSNPFTEERNLAEKARDTATRAIEKGAETAKEALEKGEEQVEQRVDDTP
;
A
#
# COMPACT_ATOMS: atom_id res chain seq x y z
N MET A 1 -12.18 -13.60 24.64
CA MET A 1 -11.75 -13.17 23.28
C MET A 1 -12.50 -11.97 22.70
N ARG A 2 -13.84 -11.98 22.57
CA ARG A 2 -14.59 -10.94 21.82
C ARG A 2 -14.34 -9.48 22.25
N ARG A 3 -14.21 -9.19 23.54
CA ARG A 3 -13.92 -7.82 24.01
C ARG A 3 -12.52 -7.36 23.65
N PHE A 4 -11.53 -8.25 23.67
CA PHE A 4 -10.14 -7.91 23.34
C PHE A 4 -10.01 -7.54 21.86
N PHE A 5 -10.63 -8.33 20.99
CA PHE A 5 -10.66 -8.06 19.55
C PHE A 5 -11.32 -6.71 19.23
N ARG A 6 -12.38 -6.34 19.96
CA ARG A 6 -13.04 -5.03 19.80
C ARG A 6 -12.12 -3.87 20.18
N HIS A 7 -11.40 -3.94 21.30
CA HIS A 7 -10.47 -2.88 21.70
C HIS A 7 -9.27 -2.81 20.77
N PHE A 8 -8.78 -3.97 20.30
CA PHE A 8 -7.74 -4.03 19.28
C PHE A 8 -8.17 -3.36 17.98
N LEU A 9 -9.38 -3.64 17.50
CA LEU A 9 -9.91 -3.04 16.27
C LEU A 9 -10.09 -1.52 16.40
N ILE A 10 -10.57 -1.05 17.56
CA ILE A 10 -10.68 0.39 17.85
C ILE A 10 -9.29 1.02 17.90
N GLY A 11 -8.34 0.41 18.60
CA GLY A 11 -6.96 0.89 18.66
C GLY A 11 -6.28 0.93 17.29
N LEU A 12 -6.53 -0.07 16.45
CA LEU A 12 -6.03 -0.11 15.07
C LEU A 12 -6.60 1.04 14.23
N VAL A 13 -7.92 1.26 14.28
CA VAL A 13 -8.56 2.36 13.54
C VAL A 13 -8.06 3.72 14.03
N VAL A 14 -7.95 3.92 15.34
CA VAL A 14 -7.41 5.16 15.93
C VAL A 14 -5.95 5.35 15.56
N GLY A 15 -5.13 4.29 15.63
CA GLY A 15 -3.72 4.32 15.24
C GLY A 15 -3.53 4.66 13.76
N ILE A 16 -4.35 4.10 12.87
CA ILE A 16 -4.34 4.44 11.44
C ILE A 16 -4.78 5.88 11.22
N ALA A 17 -5.84 6.34 11.90
CA ALA A 17 -6.31 7.71 11.77
C ALA A 17 -5.24 8.74 12.21
N LEU A 18 -4.60 8.51 13.36
CA LEU A 18 -3.50 9.33 13.84
C LEU A 18 -2.27 9.23 12.94
N GLY A 19 -1.92 8.01 12.52
CA GLY A 19 -0.79 7.76 11.61
C GLY A 19 -0.97 8.44 10.25
N LEU A 20 -2.18 8.46 9.69
CA LEU A 20 -2.50 9.20 8.48
C LEU A 20 -2.46 10.72 8.71
N TRP A 21 -3.00 11.20 9.84
CA TRP A 21 -2.94 12.62 10.19
C TRP A 21 -1.50 13.14 10.27
N PHE A 22 -0.61 12.42 10.95
CA PHE A 22 0.81 12.78 11.07
C PHE A 22 1.59 12.48 9.79
N GLY A 23 1.32 11.35 9.12
CA GLY A 23 2.03 10.89 7.94
C GLY A 23 1.79 11.77 6.69
N VAL A 24 0.57 12.26 6.50
CA VAL A 24 0.24 13.20 5.41
C VAL A 24 0.96 14.56 5.58
N ASN A 25 1.36 14.90 6.80
CA ASN A 25 2.02 16.16 7.14
C ASN A 25 3.55 16.08 6.95
N ILE A 26 4.17 14.96 7.32
CA ILE A 26 5.64 14.78 7.20
C ILE A 26 6.08 14.57 5.73
N GLY A 27 5.27 13.91 4.91
CA GLY A 27 5.65 13.59 3.52
C GLY A 27 5.55 14.75 2.51
N ARG A 28 5.15 15.96 2.92
CA ARG A 28 4.81 17.06 2.01
C ARG A 28 5.70 18.30 2.15
N ASP A 29 6.74 18.28 2.98
CA ASP A 29 7.55 19.47 3.35
C ASP A 29 6.70 20.70 3.72
N ALA A 30 5.45 20.46 4.15
CA ALA A 30 4.49 21.49 4.51
C ALA A 30 4.61 21.77 6.01
N PRO A 31 4.43 23.03 6.46
CA PRO A 31 4.51 23.35 7.88
C PRO A 31 3.50 22.52 8.66
N LEU A 32 3.92 21.98 9.82
CA LEU A 32 3.18 21.01 10.65
C LEU A 32 1.75 21.45 11.05
N LEU A 33 1.38 22.71 10.83
CA LEU A 33 0.08 23.31 11.16
C LEU A 33 -0.77 23.66 9.94
N SER A 34 -0.36 23.25 8.74
CA SER A 34 -1.14 23.40 7.51
C SER A 34 -2.39 22.52 7.61
N ASN A 35 -3.58 23.11 7.49
CA ASN A 35 -4.81 22.33 7.43
C ASN A 35 -4.76 21.41 6.18
N PRO A 36 -4.69 20.07 6.33
CA PRO A 36 -4.50 19.12 5.23
C PRO A 36 -5.67 19.11 4.24
N PHE A 37 -6.81 19.72 4.60
CA PHE A 37 -8.02 19.86 3.80
C PHE A 37 -8.09 21.19 3.04
N THR A 38 -7.00 21.97 2.95
CA THR A 38 -7.01 23.25 2.21
C THR A 38 -6.64 23.07 0.72
N GLU A 39 -5.92 21.99 0.39
CA GLU A 39 -5.50 21.63 -0.98
C GLU A 39 -6.34 20.48 -1.56
N GLU A 40 -7.66 20.47 -1.30
CA GLU A 40 -8.53 19.35 -1.72
C GLU A 40 -8.49 19.08 -3.23
N ARG A 41 -8.13 20.07 -4.04
CA ARG A 41 -8.10 19.96 -5.50
C ARG A 41 -7.03 19.00 -6.04
N ASN A 42 -6.01 18.63 -5.28
CA ASN A 42 -4.90 17.79 -5.79
C ASN A 42 -4.78 16.44 -5.05
N LEU A 43 -5.41 16.28 -3.88
CA LEU A 43 -5.22 15.08 -3.06
C LEU A 43 -5.85 13.82 -3.63
N ALA A 44 -7.09 13.94 -4.13
CA ALA A 44 -7.77 12.81 -4.76
C ALA A 44 -7.02 12.33 -6.00
N GLU A 45 -6.46 13.26 -6.78
CA GLU A 45 -5.68 12.97 -7.98
C GLU A 45 -4.35 12.30 -7.63
N LYS A 46 -3.61 12.81 -6.63
CA LYS A 46 -2.37 12.20 -6.14
C LYS A 46 -2.58 10.82 -5.52
N ALA A 47 -3.68 10.64 -4.78
CA ALA A 47 -4.04 9.35 -4.19
C ALA A 47 -4.39 8.33 -5.28
N ARG A 48 -5.16 8.75 -6.30
CA ARG A 48 -5.49 7.92 -7.45
C ARG A 48 -4.26 7.53 -8.25
N ASP A 49 -3.35 8.48 -8.50
CA ASP A 49 -2.11 8.23 -9.21
C ASP A 49 -1.19 7.29 -8.43
N THR A 50 -1.03 7.49 -7.12
CA THR A 50 -0.26 6.58 -6.25
C THR A 50 -0.86 5.17 -6.24
N ALA A 51 -2.18 5.05 -6.13
CA ALA A 51 -2.88 3.78 -6.16
C ALA A 51 -2.70 3.06 -7.51
N THR A 52 -2.78 3.80 -8.61
CA THR A 52 -2.58 3.27 -9.97
C THR A 52 -1.16 2.73 -10.13
N ARG A 53 -0.13 3.50 -9.73
CA ARG A 53 1.27 3.05 -9.77
C ARG A 53 1.52 1.84 -8.88
N ALA A 54 0.89 1.78 -7.70
CA ALA A 54 1.03 0.64 -6.79
C ALA A 54 0.44 -0.64 -7.39
N ILE A 55 -0.72 -0.54 -8.04
CA ILE A 55 -1.36 -1.66 -8.75
C ILE A 55 -0.50 -2.10 -9.94
N GLU A 56 -0.01 -1.18 -10.76
CA GLU A 56 0.85 -1.50 -11.90
C GLU A 56 2.12 -2.22 -11.47
N LYS A 57 2.85 -1.69 -10.48
CA LYS A 57 4.04 -2.36 -9.94
C LYS A 57 3.73 -3.72 -9.33
N GLY A 58 2.58 -3.85 -8.66
CA GLY A 58 2.15 -5.14 -8.11
C GLY A 58 1.90 -6.16 -9.21
N ALA A 59 1.25 -5.75 -10.30
CA ALA A 59 0.98 -6.59 -11.45
C ALA A 59 2.26 -6.99 -12.19
N GLU A 60 3.21 -6.06 -12.36
CA GLU A 60 4.52 -6.32 -12.96
C GLU A 60 5.33 -7.32 -12.12
N THR A 61 5.37 -7.10 -10.80
CA THR A 61 6.05 -8.02 -9.87
C THR A 61 5.42 -9.40 -9.88
N ALA A 62 4.08 -9.48 -9.95
CA ALA A 62 3.36 -10.74 -10.04
C ALA A 62 3.64 -11.48 -11.35
N LYS A 63 3.75 -10.75 -12.47
CA LYS A 63 4.15 -11.32 -13.76
C LYS A 63 5.57 -11.88 -13.73
N GLU A 64 6.55 -11.10 -13.24
CA GLU A 64 7.92 -11.60 -13.10
C GLU A 64 7.98 -12.86 -12.21
N ALA A 65 7.19 -12.90 -11.14
CA ALA A 65 7.15 -14.05 -10.25
C ALA A 65 6.54 -15.28 -10.95
N LEU A 66 5.58 -15.07 -11.86
CA LEU A 66 4.97 -16.13 -12.65
C LEU A 66 5.95 -16.68 -13.69
N GLU A 67 6.59 -15.79 -14.46
CA GLU A 67 7.58 -16.17 -15.49
C GLU A 67 8.76 -16.93 -14.88
N LYS A 68 9.31 -16.44 -13.75
CA LYS A 68 10.35 -17.17 -13.00
C LYS A 68 9.86 -18.51 -12.45
N GLY A 69 8.57 -18.63 -12.18
CA GLY A 69 7.94 -19.88 -11.76
C GLY A 69 7.84 -20.88 -12.92
N GLU A 70 7.42 -20.40 -14.10
CA GLU A 70 7.31 -21.19 -15.32
C GLU A 70 8.69 -21.68 -15.79
N GLU A 71 9.71 -20.82 -15.82
CA GLU A 71 11.09 -21.21 -16.16
C GLU A 71 11.65 -22.30 -15.22
N GLN A 72 11.33 -22.23 -13.92
CA GLN A 72 11.73 -23.25 -12.95
C GLN A 72 10.96 -24.56 -13.11
N VAL A 73 9.72 -24.51 -13.59
CA VAL A 73 8.93 -25.70 -13.90
C VAL A 73 9.43 -26.34 -15.20
N GLU A 74 9.73 -25.55 -16.22
CA GLU A 74 10.25 -26.02 -17.51
C GLU A 74 11.63 -26.67 -17.36
N GLN A 75 12.55 -26.05 -16.59
CA GLN A 75 13.84 -26.69 -16.24
C GLN A 75 13.65 -28.03 -15.50
N ARG A 76 12.70 -28.12 -14.57
CA ARG A 76 12.43 -29.39 -13.86
C ARG A 76 11.80 -30.45 -14.76
N VAL A 77 11.02 -30.05 -15.76
CA VAL A 77 10.38 -30.96 -16.71
C VAL A 77 11.42 -31.49 -17.71
N ASP A 78 12.35 -30.66 -18.17
CA ASP A 78 13.43 -31.06 -19.08
C ASP A 78 14.54 -31.90 -18.39
N ASP A 79 14.75 -31.73 -17.08
CA ASP A 79 15.68 -32.56 -16.28
C ASP A 79 15.09 -33.92 -15.85
N THR A 80 13.85 -34.25 -16.23
CA THR A 80 13.22 -35.56 -15.95
C THR A 80 13.49 -36.54 -17.12
N PRO A 81 14.18 -37.68 -16.89
CA PRO A 81 14.63 -38.60 -17.95
C PRO A 81 13.52 -39.43 -18.62
#